data_AF-A0A3D3G366-F1
#
_entry.id   AF-A0A3D3G366-F1
#
_cell.length_a   1.000
_cell.length_b   1.000
_cell.length_c   1.000
_cell.angle_alpha   90.00
_cell.angle_beta   90.00
_cell.angle_gamma   90.00
#
_symmetry.space_group_name_H-M   'P 1'
#
loop_
_entity.id
_entity.type
_entity.pdbx_description
1 polymer ?
#
loop_
_entity_poly.entity_id
_entity_poly.type
_entity_poly.pdbx_seq_one_letter_code
_entity_poly.pdbx_strand_id
1 'polypeptide(L)'
;MKFSKVKIGIIAALLSASTASFAAKDFLNVSYDPTRELYDQVNKQFGAYWKQRTGQDLNLRQSHGGSGKQARSVIDGLEADVVTLALAA
;
A
#
# COMPACT_ATOMS: atom_id res chain seq x y z
N MET A 1 14.27 19.39 45.82
CA MET A 1 14.48 18.36 44.78
C MET A 1 13.27 18.21 43.82
N LYS A 2 12.71 19.30 43.27
CA LYS A 2 11.51 19.24 42.40
C LYS A 2 11.79 19.43 40.88
N PHE A 3 13.03 19.71 40.49
CA PHE A 3 13.39 20.02 39.10
C PHE A 3 13.65 18.81 38.20
N SER A 4 13.80 17.59 38.76
CA SER A 4 14.03 16.37 37.98
C SER A 4 12.76 15.85 37.28
N LYS A 5 11.60 16.01 37.92
CA LYS A 5 10.31 15.53 37.38
C LYS A 5 9.84 16.30 36.13
N VAL A 6 10.20 17.59 36.04
CA VAL A 6 9.83 18.44 34.89
C VAL A 6 10.62 18.07 33.63
N LYS A 7 11.90 17.72 33.77
CA LYS A 7 12.75 17.28 32.64
C LYS A 7 12.29 15.94 32.06
N ILE A 8 11.82 15.03 32.91
CA ILE A 8 11.26 13.72 32.49
C ILE A 8 9.92 13.90 31.75
N GLY A 9 9.08 14.84 32.20
CA GLY A 9 7.79 15.13 31.55
C GLY A 9 7.94 15.69 30.13
N ILE A 10 8.98 16.50 29.88
CA ILE A 10 9.25 17.07 28.54
C ILE A 10 9.78 16.01 27.56
N ILE A 11 10.63 15.07 28.03
CA ILE A 11 11.13 13.97 27.19
C ILE A 11 10.00 13.02 26.79
N ALA A 12 9.06 12.72 27.70
CA ALA A 12 7.91 11.87 27.39
C ALA A 12 6.94 12.52 26.39
N ALA A 13 6.75 13.84 26.45
CA ALA A 13 5.90 14.56 25.51
C ALA A 13 6.50 14.68 24.09
N LEU A 14 7.83 14.78 23.98
CA LEU A 14 8.53 14.81 22.69
C LEU A 14 8.57 13.45 22.00
N LEU A 15 8.52 12.34 22.75
CA LEU A 15 8.52 10.99 22.19
C LEU A 15 7.15 10.56 21.60
N SER A 16 6.06 11.17 22.07
CA SER A 16 4.70 10.88 21.59
C SER A 16 4.33 11.61 20.29
N ALA A 17 5.14 12.57 19.83
CA ALA A 17 4.84 13.39 18.66
C ALA A 17 5.31 12.76 17.32
N SER A 18 6.04 11.64 17.35
CA SER A 18 6.66 11.04 16.16
C SER A 18 5.86 9.92 15.50
N THR A 19 4.67 9.56 15.99
CA THR A 19 3.78 8.63 15.27
C THR A 19 2.90 9.42 14.29
N ALA A 20 3.52 9.92 13.23
CA ALA A 20 2.76 10.38 12.07
C ALA A 20 2.10 9.16 11.41
N SER A 21 0.84 8.89 11.72
CA SER A 21 0.04 7.91 10.98
C SER A 21 -0.20 8.47 9.58
N PHE A 22 0.53 7.98 8.59
CA PHE A 22 0.20 8.23 7.20
C PHE A 22 -1.06 7.46 6.85
N ALA A 23 -2.02 8.13 6.21
CA ALA A 23 -3.15 7.45 5.61
C ALA A 23 -2.64 6.37 4.65
N ALA A 24 -3.31 5.22 4.62
CA ALA A 24 -2.93 4.13 3.73
C ALA A 24 -2.95 4.64 2.29
N LYS A 25 -1.85 4.42 1.56
CA LYS A 25 -1.78 4.82 0.16
C LYS A 25 -2.54 3.80 -0.70
N ASP A 26 -3.53 4.28 -1.43
CA ASP A 26 -4.23 3.48 -2.43
C ASP A 26 -3.27 3.07 -3.56
N PHE A 27 -3.40 1.83 -4.00
CA PHE A 27 -2.63 1.28 -5.10
C PHE A 27 -3.47 0.26 -5.88
N LEU A 28 -3.66 0.49 -7.17
CA LEU A 28 -4.45 -0.38 -8.04
C LEU A 28 -3.56 -1.15 -9.03
N ASN A 29 -3.60 -2.48 -8.95
CA ASN A 29 -3.12 -3.36 -10.01
C ASN A 29 -4.27 -3.77 -10.95
N VAL A 30 -4.16 -3.45 -12.23
CA VAL A 30 -5.07 -3.95 -13.27
C VAL A 30 -4.44 -5.17 -13.96
N SER A 31 -5.02 -6.35 -13.72
CA SER A 31 -4.46 -7.65 -14.13
C SER A 31 -5.43 -8.49 -14.97
N TYR A 32 -4.94 -9.61 -15.52
CA TYR A 32 -5.71 -10.58 -16.30
C TYR A 32 -6.30 -11.71 -15.44
N ASP A 33 -7.42 -12.29 -15.87
CA ASP A 33 -8.34 -13.07 -15.03
C ASP A 33 -7.75 -14.21 -14.17
N PRO A 34 -6.82 -15.06 -14.67
CA PRO A 34 -6.23 -16.15 -13.91
C PRO A 34 -5.31 -15.76 -12.73
N THR A 35 -5.01 -14.48 -12.51
CA THR A 35 -4.07 -14.04 -11.46
C THR A 35 -4.73 -13.64 -10.14
N ARG A 36 -6.02 -13.88 -9.95
CA ARG A 36 -6.78 -13.42 -8.77
C ARG A 36 -6.16 -13.90 -7.46
N GLU A 37 -6.01 -15.21 -7.34
CA GLU A 37 -5.50 -15.86 -6.13
C GLU A 37 -4.01 -15.57 -5.94
N LEU A 38 -3.26 -15.41 -7.04
CA LEU A 38 -1.88 -14.98 -7.00
C LEU A 38 -1.74 -13.61 -6.35
N TYR A 39 -2.51 -12.61 -6.82
CA TYR A 39 -2.41 -11.26 -6.29
C TYR A 39 -3.05 -11.10 -4.92
N ASP A 40 -4.02 -11.92 -4.51
CA ASP A 40 -4.45 -12.01 -3.11
C ASP A 40 -3.28 -12.34 -2.18
N GLN A 41 -2.48 -13.34 -2.55
CA GLN A 41 -1.34 -13.79 -1.74
C GLN A 41 -0.19 -12.77 -1.79
N VAL A 42 0.16 -12.29 -3.00
CA VAL A 42 1.22 -11.30 -3.19
C VAL A 42 0.88 -10.00 -2.46
N ASN A 43 -0.35 -9.50 -2.56
CA ASN A 43 -0.73 -8.24 -1.92
C ASN A 43 -0.64 -8.35 -0.39
N LYS A 44 -1.08 -9.46 0.20
CA LYS A 44 -0.97 -9.69 1.65
C LYS A 44 0.49 -9.67 2.11
N GLN A 45 1.36 -10.37 1.40
CA GLN A 45 2.78 -10.45 1.78
C GLN A 45 3.50 -9.12 1.53
N PHE A 46 3.25 -8.48 0.38
CA PHE A 46 3.87 -7.22 0.01
C PHE A 46 3.45 -6.08 0.93
N GLY A 47 2.17 -5.99 1.30
CA GLY A 47 1.69 -4.97 2.25
C GLY A 47 2.38 -5.08 3.61
N ALA A 48 2.52 -6.30 4.15
CA ALA A 48 3.24 -6.53 5.40
C ALA A 48 4.73 -6.17 5.28
N TYR A 49 5.38 -6.61 4.20
CA TYR A 49 6.77 -6.28 3.90
C TYR A 49 7.00 -4.76 3.80
N TRP A 50 6.13 -4.06 3.07
CA TRP A 50 6.25 -2.62 2.85
C TRP A 50 6.09 -1.84 4.14
N LYS A 51 5.10 -2.18 4.96
CA LYS A 51 4.89 -1.56 6.27
C LYS A 51 6.09 -1.79 7.20
N GLN A 52 6.63 -3.01 7.23
CA GLN A 52 7.81 -3.31 8.04
C GLN A 52 9.03 -2.47 7.62
N ARG A 53 9.19 -2.24 6.30
CA ARG A 53 10.36 -1.56 5.76
C ARG A 53 10.26 -0.03 5.81
N THR A 54 9.06 0.51 5.64
CA THR A 54 8.86 1.95 5.42
C THR A 54 8.01 2.62 6.49
N GLY A 55 7.28 1.84 7.30
CA GLY A 55 6.24 2.35 8.20
C GLY A 55 4.95 2.77 7.49
N GLN A 56 4.88 2.70 6.16
CA GLN A 56 3.72 3.12 5.38
C GLN A 56 2.74 1.97 5.18
N ASP A 57 1.45 2.24 5.43
CA ASP A 57 0.35 1.35 5.07
C ASP A 57 -0.02 1.52 3.58
N LEU A 58 -0.35 0.40 2.92
CA LEU A 58 -0.84 0.37 1.55
C LEU A 58 -2.24 -0.25 1.50
N ASN A 59 -3.14 0.35 0.72
CA ASN A 59 -4.42 -0.23 0.35
C ASN A 59 -4.31 -0.81 -1.06
N LEU A 60 -3.87 -2.08 -1.12
CA LEU A 60 -3.62 -2.80 -2.37
C LEU A 60 -4.93 -3.35 -2.94
N ARG A 61 -5.33 -2.81 -4.09
CA ARG A 61 -6.54 -3.16 -4.83
C ARG A 61 -6.18 -3.83 -6.14
N GLN A 62 -7.08 -4.65 -6.65
CA GLN A 62 -6.89 -5.37 -7.89
C GLN A 62 -8.15 -5.39 -8.74
N SER A 63 -7.99 -5.28 -10.06
CA SER A 63 -9.03 -5.47 -11.07
C SER A 63 -8.65 -6.64 -11.96
N HIS A 64 -9.63 -7.50 -12.30
CA HIS A 64 -9.39 -8.71 -13.10
C HIS A 64 -10.42 -8.87 -14.23
N GLY A 65 -9.94 -9.34 -15.39
CA GLY A 65 -10.74 -9.66 -16.56
C GLY A 65 -9.87 -10.08 -17.75
N GLY A 66 -10.45 -10.19 -18.94
CA GLY A 66 -9.65 -10.47 -20.14
C GLY A 66 -8.59 -9.37 -20.39
N SER A 67 -7.35 -9.77 -20.70
CA SER A 67 -6.19 -8.87 -20.83
C SER A 67 -6.47 -7.65 -21.74
N GLY A 68 -7.02 -7.86 -22.94
CA GLY A 68 -7.38 -6.76 -23.85
C GLY A 68 -8.54 -5.88 -23.37
N LYS A 69 -9.46 -6.40 -22.54
CA LYS A 69 -10.50 -5.59 -21.91
C LYS A 69 -9.89 -4.69 -20.83
N GLN A 70 -8.94 -5.22 -20.07
CA GLN A 70 -8.25 -4.50 -19.00
C GLN A 70 -7.28 -3.44 -19.55
N ALA A 71 -6.58 -3.74 -20.64
CA ALA A 71 -5.80 -2.72 -21.35
C ALA A 71 -6.70 -1.55 -21.80
N ARG A 72 -7.87 -1.86 -22.37
CA ARG A 72 -8.83 -0.84 -22.79
C ARG A 72 -9.39 -0.04 -21.63
N SER A 73 -9.74 -0.66 -20.51
CA SER A 73 -10.26 0.08 -19.35
C SER A 73 -9.25 1.10 -18.82
N VAL A 74 -7.95 0.79 -18.83
CA VAL A 74 -6.88 1.73 -18.47
C VAL A 74 -6.76 2.84 -19.51
N ILE A 75 -6.80 2.52 -20.81
CA ILE A 75 -6.80 3.53 -21.89
C ILE A 75 -8.01 4.48 -21.76
N ASP A 76 -9.17 3.95 -21.37
CA ASP A 76 -10.42 4.69 -21.22
C ASP A 76 -10.52 5.48 -19.90
N GLY A 77 -9.47 5.46 -19.06
CA GLY A 77 -9.35 6.31 -17.87
C GLY A 77 -9.41 5.61 -16.52
N LEU A 78 -9.37 4.28 -16.45
CA LEU A 78 -9.12 3.60 -15.19
C LEU A 78 -7.68 3.86 -14.73
N GLU A 79 -7.53 4.62 -13.64
CA GLU A 79 -6.23 4.98 -13.07
C GLU A 79 -5.57 3.79 -12.36
N ALA A 80 -4.81 3.01 -13.11
CA ALA A 80 -3.97 1.95 -12.57
C ALA A 80 -2.59 2.49 -12.17
N ASP A 81 -2.09 2.10 -11.00
CA ASP A 81 -0.69 2.36 -10.64
C ASP A 81 0.25 1.41 -11.40
N VAL A 82 -0.20 0.17 -11.59
CA VAL A 82 0.52 -0.85 -12.36
C VAL A 82 -0.46 -1.70 -13.17
N VAL A 83 0.05 -2.26 -14.27
CA VAL A 83 -0.67 -3.22 -15.09
C VAL A 83 0.14 -4.51 -15.20
N THR A 84 -0.50 -5.65 -14.98
CA THR A 84 0.11 -6.98 -15.08
C THR A 84 -0.71 -7.81 -16.04
N LEU A 85 -0.55 -7.56 -17.34
CA LEU A 85 -1.40 -8.10 -18.41
C LEU A 85 -0.78 -9.36 -19.03
N ALA A 86 -1.63 -10.20 -19.62
CA ALA A 86 -1.15 -11.30 -20.45
C ALA A 86 -0.73 -10.73 -21.82
N LEU A 87 0.58 -10.79 -22.10
CA LEU A 87 1.13 -10.54 -23.43
C LEU A 87 1.16 -11.86 -24.21
N ALA A 88 0.77 -11.80 -25.48
CA ALA A 88 1.14 -12.86 -26.42
C ALA A 88 2.66 -12.80 -26.63
N ALA A 89 3.31 -13.97 -26.59
CA ALA A 89 4.72 -14.12 -26.96
C ALA A 89 4.85 -14.30 -28.49
#